data_AF-A0A2G5TC06-F1
#
_entry.id   AF-A0A2G5TC06-F1
#
_cell.length_a   1.000
_cell.length_b   1.000
_cell.length_c   1.000
_cell.angle_alpha   90.00
_cell.angle_beta   90.00
_cell.angle_gamma   90.00
#
_symmetry.space_group_name_H-M   'P 1'
#
loop_
_entity.id
_entity.type
_entity.pdbx_description
1 polymer ?
#
loop_
_entity_poly.entity_id
_entity_poly.type
_entity_poly.pdbx_seq_one_letter_code
_entity_poly.pdbx_strand_id
1 'polypeptide(L)'
;MKFFALCILAILGCASAQFGPVGIKHILRAHNDLRSDIAMGTYDGYDAFKQPKPPATNMRKLKWDDSLATSAQDYANTCPESLSQPSGENI
;
A
#
# COMPACT_ATOMS: atom_id res chain seq x y z
N MET A 1 -24.93 -30.00 -20.08
CA MET A 1 -23.97 -30.17 -18.95
C MET A 1 -22.68 -29.37 -19.09
N LYS A 2 -22.21 -28.98 -20.29
CA LYS A 2 -21.01 -28.14 -20.46
C LYS A 2 -21.19 -26.64 -20.18
N PHE A 3 -22.42 -26.11 -20.34
CA PHE A 3 -22.73 -24.70 -20.04
C PHE A 3 -22.85 -24.40 -18.53
N PHE A 4 -23.18 -25.39 -17.70
CA PHE A 4 -23.30 -25.21 -16.24
C PHE A 4 -21.95 -25.08 -15.53
N ALA A 5 -20.89 -25.66 -16.11
CA ALA A 5 -19.53 -25.57 -15.56
C ALA A 5 -18.88 -24.18 -15.75
N LEU A 6 -19.27 -23.45 -16.81
CA LEU A 6 -18.76 -22.10 -17.10
C LEU A 6 -19.31 -21.04 -16.13
N CYS A 7 -20.53 -21.23 -15.60
CA CYS A 7 -21.10 -20.32 -14.60
C CYS A 7 -20.44 -20.48 -13.22
N ILE A 8 -19.92 -21.66 -12.88
CA ILE A 8 -19.30 -21.91 -11.57
C ILE A 8 -17.93 -21.23 -11.46
N LEU A 9 -17.18 -21.11 -12.57
CA LEU A 9 -15.90 -20.36 -12.57
C LEU A 9 -16.09 -18.83 -12.41
N ALA A 10 -17.21 -18.27 -12.87
CA ALA A 10 -17.50 -16.85 -12.71
C ALA A 10 -17.90 -16.48 -11.27
N ILE A 11 -18.52 -17.42 -10.54
CA ILE A 11 -18.95 -17.21 -9.14
C ILE A 11 -17.78 -17.41 -8.15
N LEU A 12 -16.78 -18.23 -8.51
CA LEU A 12 -15.54 -18.42 -7.73
C LEU A 12 -14.47 -17.35 -8.00
N GLY A 13 -14.74 -16.41 -8.92
CA GLY A 13 -13.79 -15.42 -9.41
C GLY A 13 -13.64 -14.14 -8.57
N CYS A 14 -14.37 -13.99 -7.47
CA CYS A 14 -14.12 -12.91 -6.50
C CYS A 14 -13.05 -13.33 -5.49
N ALA A 15 -11.85 -13.67 -5.98
CA ALA A 15 -10.69 -13.65 -5.10
C ALA A 15 -10.44 -12.16 -4.78
N SER A 16 -10.61 -11.76 -3.52
CA SER A 16 -10.15 -10.44 -3.08
C SER A 16 -8.68 -10.29 -3.47
N ALA A 17 -8.32 -9.21 -4.16
CA ALA A 17 -6.96 -8.96 -4.64
C ALA A 17 -6.00 -8.55 -3.51
N GLN A 18 -6.18 -9.13 -2.32
CA GLN A 18 -5.44 -8.75 -1.12
C GLN A 18 -3.98 -9.18 -1.23
N PHE A 19 -3.07 -8.31 -0.78
CA PHE A 19 -1.65 -8.59 -0.83
C PHE A 19 -1.28 -9.82 -0.02
N GLY A 20 -0.60 -10.78 -0.65
CA GLY A 20 0.04 -11.89 0.06
C GLY A 20 1.30 -11.45 0.81
N PRO A 21 1.96 -12.37 1.54
CA PRO A 21 3.14 -12.05 2.37
C PRO A 21 4.29 -11.37 1.64
N VAL A 22 4.49 -11.71 0.36
CA VAL A 22 5.50 -11.09 -0.50
C VAL A 22 5.14 -9.64 -0.79
N GLY A 23 3.90 -9.35 -1.16
CA GLY A 23 3.41 -7.99 -1.40
C GLY A 23 3.52 -7.11 -0.16
N ILE A 24 3.06 -7.60 0.99
CA ILE A 24 3.18 -6.93 2.29
C ILE A 24 4.64 -6.56 2.59
N LYS A 25 5.57 -7.50 2.38
CA LYS A 25 7.01 -7.26 2.59
C LYS A 25 7.54 -6.16 1.69
N HIS A 26 7.14 -6.13 0.41
CA HIS A 26 7.58 -5.08 -0.52
C HIS A 26 7.03 -3.71 -0.15
N ILE A 27 5.76 -3.62 0.24
CA ILE A 27 5.15 -2.36 0.69
C ILE A 27 5.86 -1.82 1.93
N LEU A 28 6.06 -2.67 2.95
CA LEU A 28 6.77 -2.28 4.16
C LEU A 28 8.21 -1.86 3.90
N ARG A 29 8.89 -2.55 2.98
CA ARG A 29 10.27 -2.22 2.60
C ARG A 29 10.33 -0.84 1.94
N ALA A 30 9.52 -0.61 0.91
CA ALA A 30 9.51 0.67 0.19
C ALA A 30 9.28 1.86 1.14
N HIS A 31 8.31 1.75 2.05
CA HIS A 31 8.03 2.80 3.02
C HIS A 31 9.18 3.00 4.03
N ASN A 32 9.73 1.90 4.56
CA ASN A 32 10.76 2.01 5.58
C ASN A 32 12.12 2.42 5.01
N ASP A 33 12.44 2.05 3.77
CA ASP A 33 13.66 2.48 3.08
C ASP A 33 13.59 4.00 2.87
N LEU A 34 12.49 4.53 2.33
CA LEU A 34 12.27 5.99 2.20
C LEU A 34 12.34 6.72 3.54
N ARG A 35 11.69 6.18 4.59
CA ARG A 35 11.75 6.78 5.94
C ARG A 35 13.18 6.80 6.50
N SER A 36 13.98 5.78 6.19
CA SER A 36 15.39 5.72 6.57
C SER A 36 16.20 6.82 5.88
N ASP A 37 16.03 6.98 4.57
CA ASP A 37 16.74 8.02 3.81
C ASP A 37 16.40 9.43 4.29
N ILE A 38 15.13 9.67 4.63
CA ILE A 38 14.72 10.93 5.26
C ILE A 38 15.35 11.09 6.65
N ALA A 39 15.35 10.03 7.47
CA ALA A 39 15.91 10.09 8.82
C ALA A 39 17.42 10.40 8.82
N MET A 40 18.15 9.87 7.84
CA MET A 40 19.58 10.14 7.63
C MET A 40 19.85 11.50 6.98
N GLY A 41 18.81 12.19 6.49
CA GLY A 41 18.96 13.47 5.78
C GLY A 41 19.56 13.32 4.38
N THR A 42 19.40 12.17 3.74
CA THR A 42 19.97 11.85 2.42
C THR A 42 18.95 11.86 1.29
N TYR A 43 17.65 11.94 1.61
CA TYR A 43 16.58 11.94 0.59
C TYR A 43 16.45 13.30 -0.11
N ASP A 44 16.85 13.37 -1.37
CA ASP A 44 16.78 14.55 -2.26
C ASP A 44 15.57 14.56 -3.20
N GLY A 45 14.70 13.55 -3.10
CA GLY A 45 13.53 13.44 -3.96
C GLY A 45 13.86 13.14 -5.41
N TYR A 46 14.96 12.44 -5.69
CA TYR A 46 15.44 12.20 -7.05
C TYR A 46 15.73 13.52 -7.77
N ASP A 47 16.53 14.37 -7.12
CA ASP A 47 16.86 15.73 -7.55
C ASP A 47 15.65 16.71 -7.65
N ALA A 48 14.45 16.30 -7.21
CA ALA A 48 13.29 17.19 -7.19
C ALA A 48 13.41 18.29 -6.14
N PHE A 49 14.23 18.09 -5.09
CA PHE A 49 14.51 19.10 -4.08
C PHE A 49 15.87 19.77 -4.31
N LYS A 50 15.93 21.08 -4.05
CA LYS A 50 17.20 21.83 -4.12
C LYS A 50 18.26 21.32 -3.14
N GLN A 51 17.83 20.70 -2.05
CA GLN A 51 18.65 20.12 -0.99
C GLN A 51 17.92 18.91 -0.40
N PRO A 52 18.63 17.92 0.17
CA PRO A 52 18.00 16.81 0.87
C PRO A 52 17.05 17.26 1.99
N LYS A 53 16.06 16.43 2.30
CA LYS A 53 15.17 16.67 3.44
C LYS A 53 15.98 16.66 4.76
N PRO A 54 15.65 17.51 5.74
CA PRO A 54 16.34 17.52 7.03
C PRO A 54 16.26 16.16 7.73
N PRO A 55 17.31 15.75 8.47
CA PRO A 55 17.33 14.49 9.21
C PRO A 55 16.27 14.49 10.32
N ALA A 56 15.76 13.31 10.66
CA ALA A 56 14.71 13.12 11.66
C ALA A 56 15.19 12.23 12.82
N THR A 57 15.08 12.72 14.05
CA THR A 57 15.64 12.05 15.25
C THR A 57 14.75 10.95 15.85
N ASN A 58 13.47 10.87 15.46
CA ASN A 58 12.50 9.91 16.01
C ASN A 58 11.62 9.27 14.92
N MET A 59 12.20 9.01 13.74
CA MET A 59 11.49 8.35 12.64
C MET A 59 11.28 6.87 12.94
N ARG A 60 10.06 6.48 13.34
CA ARG A 60 9.75 5.09 13.71
C ARG A 60 9.67 4.16 12.50
N LYS A 61 10.12 2.93 12.64
CA LYS A 61 9.93 1.88 11.63
C LYS A 61 8.45 1.45 11.60
N LEU A 62 7.85 1.44 10.41
CA LEU A 62 6.49 0.97 10.21
C LEU A 62 6.40 -0.54 10.32
N LYS A 63 5.26 -1.02 10.80
CA LYS A 63 4.84 -2.41 10.81
C LYS A 63 3.54 -2.53 10.04
N TRP A 64 3.27 -3.74 9.54
CA TRP A 64 2.00 -4.03 8.91
C TRP A 64 0.90 -4.08 9.97
N ASP A 65 -0.28 -3.59 9.61
CA ASP A 65 -1.48 -3.63 10.43
C ASP A 65 -2.63 -4.16 9.57
N ASP A 66 -3.17 -5.31 9.95
CA ASP A 66 -4.20 -5.98 9.17
C ASP A 66 -5.54 -5.23 9.19
N SER A 67 -5.82 -4.43 10.23
CA SER A 67 -7.03 -3.61 10.29
C SER A 67 -6.97 -2.46 9.28
N LEU A 68 -5.82 -1.80 9.16
CA LEU A 68 -5.59 -0.79 8.12
C LEU A 68 -5.60 -1.39 6.72
N ALA A 69 -5.00 -2.57 6.55
CA ALA A 69 -5.03 -3.29 5.28
C ALA A 69 -6.45 -3.67 4.84
N THR A 70 -7.29 -4.07 5.80
CA THR A 70 -8.70 -4.41 5.55
C THR A 70 -9.47 -3.16 5.11
N SER A 71 -9.33 -2.05 5.84
CA SER A 71 -9.95 -0.78 5.47
C SER A 71 -9.54 -0.31 4.07
N ALA A 72 -8.25 -0.41 3.74
CA ALA A 72 -7.74 -0.04 2.42
C ALA A 72 -8.28 -0.96 1.31
N GLN A 73 -8.38 -2.26 1.56
CA GLN A 73 -8.95 -3.22 0.61
C GLN A 73 -10.44 -2.97 0.40
N ASP A 74 -11.19 -2.71 1.47
CA ASP A 74 -12.63 -2.39 1.41
C ASP A 74 -12.87 -1.15 0.57
N TYR A 75 -12.03 -0.12 0.73
CA TYR A 75 -12.10 1.07 -0.11
C TYR A 75 -11.77 0.77 -1.57
N ALA A 76 -10.66 0.07 -1.84
CA ALA A 76 -10.23 -0.29 -3.20
C ALA A 76 -11.27 -1.15 -3.94
N ASN A 77 -12.01 -2.01 -3.22
CA ASN A 77 -13.08 -2.83 -3.77
C ASN A 77 -14.24 -2.01 -4.35
N THR A 78 -14.38 -0.74 -3.97
CA THR A 78 -15.41 0.16 -4.52
C THR A 78 -15.01 0.80 -5.86
N CYS A 79 -13.78 0.54 -6.33
CA CYS A 79 -13.18 1.20 -7.50
C CYS A 79 -13.35 2.73 -7.47
N PRO A 80 -12.92 3.39 -6.38
CA PRO A 80 -13.18 4.81 -6.19
C PRO A 80 -12.34 5.66 -7.14
N GLU A 81 -12.89 6.79 -7.59
CA GLU A 81 -12.16 7.78 -8.39
C GLU A 81 -11.45 8.85 -7.52
N SER A 82 -11.61 8.77 -6.21
CA SER A 82 -11.10 9.76 -5.25
C SER A 82 -10.45 9.10 -4.04
N LEU A 83 -9.93 9.92 -3.12
CA LEU A 83 -9.42 9.47 -1.83
C LEU A 83 -10.56 9.32 -0.82
N SER A 84 -10.44 8.36 0.10
CA SER A 84 -11.33 8.31 1.25
C SER A 84 -11.01 9.51 2.16
N GLN A 85 -12.04 10.23 2.62
CA GLN A 85 -11.90 11.40 3.48
C GLN A 85 -12.17 11.00 4.94
N PRO A 86 -11.37 11.40 5.95
CA PRO A 86 -9.99 11.87 5.94
C PRO A 86 -9.08 10.88 6.70
N SER A 87 -8.57 9.85 6.04
CA SER A 87 -7.55 8.94 6.58
C SER A 87 -6.21 9.19 5.88
N GLY A 88 -5.10 8.98 6.59
CA GLY A 88 -3.75 9.09 6.02
C GLY A 88 -3.47 7.95 5.05
N GLU A 89 -4.08 8.01 3.86
CA GLU A 89 -4.05 6.98 2.82
C GLU A 89 -3.28 7.44 1.57
N ASN A 90 -2.72 6.47 0.85
CA ASN A 90 -2.21 6.61 -0.51
C ASN A 90 -2.95 5.60 -1.39
N ILE A 91 -3.34 5.98 -2.61
CA ILE A 91 -4.00 5.13 -3.62
C ILE A 91 -3.07 4.95 -4.81
#